data_AF-A0AAD9UK12-F1
#
_entry.id   AF-A0AAD9UK12-F1
#
_cell.length_a   1.000
_cell.length_b   1.000
_cell.length_c   1.000
_cell.angle_alpha   90.00
_cell.angle_beta   90.00
_cell.angle_gamma   90.00
#
_symmetry.space_group_name_H-M   'P 1'
#
loop_
_entity.id
_entity.type
_entity.pdbx_description
1 polymer ?
#
loop_
_entity_poly.entity_id
_entity_poly.type
_entity_poly.pdbx_seq_one_letter_code
_entity_poly.pdbx_strand_id
1 'polypeptide(L)'
;MKVQKHNKMSEAAFQFLKDRYKTNEVSTDHGKLGWWQLWDKRKPRLYEPECEENKKTLNDTLQLLLVIGLYMGIVLVFARYVRFLTQNLSYQVPYMETPYVGRILNLCRNIYIARASGELALEEEMYAKLCFVYRSPQTMIKMTRYKVE
;
A
#
# COMPACT_ATOMS: atom_id res chain seq x y z
N MET A 1 -59.83 -38.65 -48.43
CA MET A 1 -58.45 -39.21 -48.44
C MET A 1 -57.49 -38.21 -47.76
N LYS A 2 -57.47 -38.16 -46.42
CA LYS A 2 -56.66 -37.18 -45.66
C LYS A 2 -56.55 -37.56 -44.16
N VAL A 3 -56.06 -38.75 -43.83
CA VAL A 3 -55.86 -39.16 -42.40
C VAL A 3 -54.58 -39.99 -42.19
N GLN A 4 -53.47 -39.65 -42.86
CA GLN A 4 -52.21 -40.41 -42.72
C GLN A 4 -50.97 -39.54 -42.46
N LYS A 5 -51.06 -38.20 -42.53
CA LYS A 5 -49.88 -37.33 -42.35
C LYS A 5 -49.49 -37.10 -40.88
N HIS A 6 -50.42 -37.25 -39.93
CA HIS A 6 -50.13 -36.94 -38.52
C HIS A 6 -49.33 -38.02 -37.78
N ASN A 7 -49.32 -39.27 -38.26
CA ASN A 7 -48.63 -40.38 -37.59
C ASN A 7 -47.16 -40.53 -37.98
N LYS A 8 -46.76 -40.09 -39.18
CA LYS A 8 -45.36 -40.21 -39.61
C LYS A 8 -44.44 -39.26 -38.84
N MET A 9 -44.95 -38.09 -38.45
CA MET A 9 -44.14 -37.08 -37.76
C MET A 9 -43.93 -37.44 -36.28
N SER A 10 -44.91 -38.09 -35.64
CA SER A 10 -44.76 -38.62 -34.28
C SER A 10 -43.81 -39.82 -34.24
N GLU A 11 -43.86 -40.73 -35.23
CA GLU A 11 -42.95 -41.87 -35.32
C GLU A 11 -41.49 -41.44 -35.56
N ALA A 12 -41.26 -40.44 -36.42
CA ALA A 12 -39.92 -39.90 -36.63
C ALA A 12 -39.34 -39.25 -35.37
N ALA A 13 -40.17 -38.52 -34.60
CA ALA A 13 -39.77 -37.96 -33.32
C ALA A 13 -39.46 -39.05 -32.28
N PHE A 14 -40.23 -40.14 -32.27
CA PHE A 14 -40.01 -41.26 -31.37
C PHE A 14 -38.71 -42.01 -31.70
N GLN A 15 -38.41 -42.21 -32.98
CA GLN A 15 -37.13 -42.80 -33.41
C GLN A 15 -35.95 -41.88 -33.10
N PHE A 16 -36.13 -40.56 -33.24
CA PHE A 16 -35.11 -39.57 -32.88
C PHE A 16 -34.80 -39.59 -31.37
N LEU A 17 -35.81 -39.73 -30.52
CA LEU A 17 -35.62 -39.89 -29.07
C LEU A 17 -34.99 -41.25 -28.74
N LYS A 18 -35.32 -42.29 -29.49
CA LYS A 18 -34.77 -43.64 -29.31
C LYS A 18 -33.28 -43.72 -29.61
N ASP A 19 -32.81 -42.99 -30.63
CA ASP A 19 -31.39 -42.91 -30.98
C ASP A 19 -30.55 -42.13 -29.94
N ARG A 20 -31.19 -41.40 -29.02
CA ARG A 20 -30.50 -40.61 -27.97
C ARG A 20 -30.27 -41.34 -26.66
N TYR A 21 -30.95 -42.45 -26.40
CA TYR A 21 -30.76 -43.20 -25.16
C TYR A 21 -29.95 -44.46 -25.43
N LYS A 22 -28.96 -44.73 -24.57
CA LYS A 22 -28.26 -46.02 -24.53
C LYS A 22 -28.49 -46.64 -23.16
N THR A 23 -29.01 -47.86 -23.13
CA THR A 23 -29.19 -48.64 -21.89
C THR A 23 -27.96 -49.48 -21.67
N ASN A 24 -27.27 -49.28 -20.55
CA ASN A 24 -26.19 -50.15 -20.12
C ASN A 24 -26.75 -51.10 -19.06
N GLU A 25 -26.47 -52.39 -19.21
CA GLU A 25 -26.88 -53.42 -18.27
C GLU A 25 -25.65 -54.16 -17.77
N VAL A 26 -25.51 -54.27 -16.46
CA VAL A 26 -24.52 -55.12 -15.80
C VAL A 26 -25.26 -56.21 -15.05
N SER A 27 -24.92 -57.47 -15.35
CA SER A 27 -25.48 -58.61 -14.64
C SER A 27 -24.63 -58.90 -13.41
N THR A 28 -25.20 -58.78 -12.22
CA THR A 28 -24.60 -59.25 -10.98
C THR A 28 -25.33 -60.52 -10.50
N ASP A 29 -24.71 -61.30 -9.62
CA ASP A 29 -25.26 -62.58 -9.14
C ASP A 29 -26.62 -62.45 -8.42
N HIS A 30 -27.00 -61.22 -8.05
CA HIS A 30 -28.30 -60.91 -7.43
C HIS A 30 -29.32 -60.28 -8.40
N GLY A 31 -29.01 -60.19 -9.71
CA GLY A 31 -29.91 -59.68 -10.74
C GLY A 31 -29.26 -58.66 -11.68
N LYS A 32 -30.00 -58.23 -12.71
CA LYS A 32 -29.52 -57.21 -13.66
C LYS A 32 -29.80 -55.81 -13.13
N LEU A 33 -28.74 -55.02 -13.01
CA LEU A 33 -28.82 -53.59 -12.75
C LEU A 33 -28.49 -52.85 -14.05
N GLY A 34 -29.37 -51.96 -14.46
CA GLY A 34 -29.16 -51.08 -15.60
C GLY A 34 -29.52 -49.65 -15.27
N TRP A 35 -28.88 -48.71 -15.94
CA TRP A 35 -29.19 -47.29 -15.86
C TRP A 35 -29.25 -46.68 -17.26
N TRP A 36 -30.01 -45.59 -17.38
CA TRP A 36 -30.16 -44.85 -18.62
C TRP A 36 -29.02 -43.84 -18.76
N GLN A 37 -28.36 -43.82 -19.92
CA GLN A 37 -27.45 -42.74 -20.30
C GLN A 37 -28.03 -41.98 -21.49
N LEU A 38 -28.36 -40.70 -21.28
CA LEU A 38 -28.72 -39.77 -22.36
C LEU A 38 -27.44 -39.21 -22.99
N TRP A 39 -27.25 -39.44 -24.29
CA TRP A 39 -26.18 -38.83 -25.06
C TRP A 39 -26.74 -37.64 -25.84
N ASP A 40 -26.43 -36.40 -25.44
CA ASP A 40 -26.72 -35.22 -26.28
C ASP A 40 -25.54 -34.99 -27.24
N LYS A 41 -25.73 -35.23 -28.54
CA LYS A 41 -24.70 -34.97 -29.59
C LYS A 41 -24.47 -33.47 -29.84
N ARG A 42 -25.27 -32.59 -29.23
CA ARG A 42 -24.98 -31.15 -29.24
C ARG A 42 -23.75 -30.94 -28.36
N LYS A 43 -22.67 -30.37 -28.92
CA LYS A 43 -21.55 -29.88 -28.13
C LYS A 43 -22.15 -29.09 -26.96
N PRO A 44 -21.88 -29.45 -25.69
CA PRO A 44 -22.43 -28.72 -24.58
C PRO A 44 -22.06 -27.25 -24.80
N ARG A 45 -23.07 -26.39 -24.74
CA ARG A 45 -22.87 -24.95 -24.70
C ARG A 45 -22.12 -24.69 -23.39
N LEU A 46 -20.79 -24.64 -23.54
CA LEU A 46 -19.75 -24.11 -22.68
C LEU A 46 -20.07 -24.14 -21.18
N TYR A 47 -19.25 -24.87 -20.41
CA TYR A 47 -18.97 -24.47 -19.04
C TYR A 47 -18.67 -22.96 -19.05
N GLU A 48 -19.61 -22.19 -18.53
CA GLU A 48 -19.52 -20.73 -18.52
C GLU A 48 -18.36 -20.35 -17.59
N PRO A 49 -17.43 -19.48 -18.02
CA PRO A 49 -16.20 -19.23 -17.28
C PRO A 49 -16.44 -18.27 -16.12
N GLU A 50 -17.28 -18.66 -15.16
CA GLU A 50 -17.56 -17.86 -13.97
C GLU A 50 -16.27 -17.61 -13.15
N CYS A 51 -15.27 -18.49 -13.27
CA CYS A 51 -13.97 -18.35 -12.58
C CYS A 51 -13.00 -17.37 -13.27
N GLU A 52 -13.08 -17.12 -14.58
CA GLU A 52 -12.19 -16.14 -15.27
C GLU A 52 -12.71 -14.72 -15.11
N GLU A 53 -14.03 -14.52 -15.19
CA GLU A 53 -14.65 -13.22 -14.96
C GLU A 53 -14.45 -12.78 -13.52
N ASN A 54 -14.64 -13.68 -12.56
CA ASN A 54 -14.43 -13.42 -11.14
C ASN A 54 -12.94 -13.14 -10.80
N LYS A 55 -11.97 -13.76 -11.52
CA LYS A 55 -10.54 -13.43 -11.39
C LYS A 55 -10.20 -12.03 -11.92
N LYS A 56 -10.80 -11.62 -13.04
CA LYS A 56 -10.60 -10.27 -13.59
C LYS A 56 -11.19 -9.20 -12.67
N THR A 57 -12.43 -9.38 -12.22
CA THR A 57 -13.05 -8.46 -11.26
C THR A 57 -12.32 -8.42 -9.93
N LEU A 58 -11.77 -9.55 -9.46
CA LEU A 58 -10.86 -9.59 -8.31
C LEU A 58 -9.57 -8.80 -8.56
N ASN A 59 -8.91 -8.99 -9.70
CA ASN A 59 -7.68 -8.28 -10.01
C ASN A 59 -7.92 -6.77 -10.16
N ASP A 60 -9.02 -6.37 -10.78
CA ASP A 60 -9.38 -4.96 -10.95
C ASP A 60 -9.70 -4.30 -9.60
N THR A 61 -10.43 -5.00 -8.72
CA THR A 61 -10.69 -4.50 -7.36
C THR A 61 -9.43 -4.44 -6.51
N LEU A 62 -8.53 -5.42 -6.62
CA LEU A 62 -7.22 -5.40 -5.96
C LEU A 62 -6.35 -4.24 -6.48
N GLN A 63 -6.35 -3.98 -7.79
CA GLN A 63 -5.64 -2.83 -8.37
C GLN A 63 -6.21 -1.50 -7.87
N LEU A 64 -7.53 -1.37 -7.79
CA LEU A 64 -8.16 -0.17 -7.23
C LEU A 64 -7.82 0.03 -5.75
N LEU A 65 -7.82 -1.03 -4.94
CA LEU A 65 -7.39 -0.96 -3.54
C LEU A 65 -5.93 -0.53 -3.38
N LEU A 66 -5.04 -0.99 -4.27
CA LEU A 66 -3.64 -0.58 -4.29
C LEU A 66 -3.50 0.91 -4.64
N VAL A 67 -4.23 1.40 -5.64
CA VAL A 67 -4.20 2.82 -6.03
C VAL A 67 -4.77 3.71 -4.92
N ILE A 68 -5.88 3.30 -4.29
CA ILE A 68 -6.47 4.01 -3.16
C ILE A 68 -5.52 4.01 -1.97
N GLY A 69 -4.92 2.87 -1.64
CA GLY A 69 -3.95 2.74 -0.56
C GLY A 69 -2.69 3.59 -0.79
N LEU A 70 -2.18 3.62 -2.02
CA LEU A 70 -1.05 4.47 -2.41
C LEU A 70 -1.40 5.95 -2.26
N TYR A 71 -2.58 6.36 -2.74
CA TYR A 71 -3.05 7.75 -2.62
C TYR A 71 -3.16 8.18 -1.15
N MET A 72 -3.84 7.38 -0.33
CA MET A 72 -3.98 7.65 1.10
C MET A 72 -2.64 7.66 1.82
N GLY A 73 -1.72 6.76 1.44
CA GLY A 73 -0.35 6.71 1.97
C GLY A 73 0.44 7.98 1.67
N ILE A 74 0.45 8.42 0.40
CA ILE A 74 1.15 9.66 -0.01
C ILE A 74 0.57 10.87 0.73
N VAL A 75 -0.75 11.00 0.78
CA VAL A 75 -1.43 12.10 1.47
C VAL A 75 -1.09 12.09 2.97
N LEU A 76 -1.05 10.91 3.60
CA LEU A 76 -0.71 10.80 5.01
C LEU A 76 0.75 11.15 5.30
N VAL A 77 1.69 10.71 4.43
CA VAL A 77 3.11 11.09 4.53
C VAL A 77 3.27 12.61 4.40
N PHE A 78 2.61 13.21 3.41
CA PHE A 78 2.66 14.67 3.22
C PHE A 78 2.06 15.42 4.41
N ALA A 79 0.91 14.99 4.92
CA ALA A 79 0.30 15.57 6.10
C ALA A 79 1.20 15.45 7.35
N ARG A 80 1.86 14.29 7.54
CA ARG A 80 2.84 14.08 8.60
C ARG A 80 4.08 14.95 8.43
N TYR A 81 4.56 15.11 7.21
CA TYR A 81 5.71 15.94 6.88
C TYR A 81 5.44 17.41 7.21
N VAL A 82 4.30 17.95 6.76
CA VAL A 82 3.90 19.32 7.08
C VAL A 82 3.74 19.51 8.60
N ARG A 83 3.15 18.54 9.29
CA ARG A 83 3.03 18.56 10.76
C ARG A 83 4.40 18.49 11.46
N PHE A 84 5.33 17.71 10.93
CA PHE A 84 6.68 17.62 11.47
C PHE A 84 7.41 18.97 11.36
N LEU A 85 7.29 19.65 10.22
CA LEU A 85 7.90 20.98 10.05
C LEU A 85 7.36 21.97 11.09
N THR A 86 6.04 22.03 11.30
CA THR A 86 5.46 22.97 12.28
C THR A 86 5.77 22.60 13.73
N GLN A 87 5.85 21.32 14.06
CA GLN A 87 6.19 20.85 15.42
C GLN A 87 7.66 21.12 15.78
N ASN A 88 8.59 21.00 14.82
CA ASN A 88 10.02 21.21 15.10
C ASN A 88 10.39 22.68 15.28
N LEU A 89 9.59 23.63 14.79
CA LEU A 89 9.87 25.05 14.95
C LEU A 89 10.02 25.44 16.42
N SER A 90 9.21 24.85 17.32
CA SER A 90 9.26 25.16 18.76
C SER A 90 10.60 24.80 19.39
N TYR A 91 11.29 23.75 18.91
CA TYR A 91 12.60 23.36 19.43
C TYR A 91 13.71 24.32 18.96
N GLN A 92 13.51 24.99 17.83
CA GLN A 92 14.48 25.92 17.25
C GLN A 92 14.37 27.35 17.79
N VAL A 93 13.22 27.73 18.38
CA VAL A 93 12.98 29.06 18.99
C VAL A 93 14.16 29.60 19.82
N PRO A 94 14.76 28.88 20.78
CA PRO A 94 15.84 29.42 21.61
C PRO A 94 17.10 29.80 20.82
N TYR A 95 17.30 29.23 19.62
CA TYR A 95 18.46 29.49 18.77
C TYR A 95 18.16 30.54 17.69
N MET A 96 16.91 30.58 17.18
CA MET A 96 16.49 31.55 16.16
C MET A 96 16.15 32.92 16.75
N GLU A 97 15.49 32.94 17.92
CA GLU A 97 14.99 34.17 18.56
C GLU A 97 16.00 34.73 19.57
N THR A 98 17.24 34.99 19.14
CA THR A 98 18.28 35.56 20.02
C THR A 98 18.47 37.06 19.77
N PRO A 99 18.32 37.94 20.78
CA PRO A 99 18.32 39.39 20.57
C PRO A 99 19.71 39.97 20.21
N TYR A 100 20.79 39.43 20.76
CA TYR A 100 22.16 39.87 20.45
C TYR A 100 23.15 38.72 20.47
N VAL A 101 23.80 38.44 19.34
CA VAL A 101 24.69 37.27 19.16
C VAL A 101 26.19 37.62 19.29
N GLY A 102 26.53 38.90 19.47
CA GLY A 102 27.92 39.38 19.39
C GLY A 102 28.90 38.69 20.35
N ARG A 103 28.44 38.31 21.55
CA ARG A 103 29.30 37.59 22.53
C ARG A 103 29.65 36.18 22.09
N ILE A 104 28.69 35.45 21.53
CA ILE A 104 28.90 34.09 21.02
C ILE A 104 29.75 34.15 19.74
N LEU A 105 29.49 35.13 18.88
CA LEU A 105 30.29 35.35 17.66
C LEU A 105 31.76 35.63 17.99
N ASN A 106 32.02 36.46 19.01
CA ASN A 106 33.38 36.71 19.48
C ASN A 106 34.05 35.45 20.04
N LEU A 107 33.32 34.58 20.74
CA LEU A 107 33.86 33.30 21.20
C LEU A 107 34.28 32.41 20.01
N CYS A 108 33.43 32.29 18.99
CA CYS A 108 33.74 31.56 17.76
C CYS A 108 34.96 32.14 17.03
N ARG A 109 35.06 33.48 16.98
CA ARG A 109 36.22 34.16 16.41
C ARG A 109 37.49 33.86 17.18
N ASN A 110 37.44 33.86 18.51
CA ASN A 110 38.62 33.58 19.31
C ASN A 110 39.07 32.12 19.15
N ILE A 111 38.15 31.16 19.00
CA ILE A 111 38.48 29.77 18.65
C ILE A 111 39.18 29.70 17.28
N TYR A 112 38.70 30.46 16.30
CA TYR A 112 39.34 30.53 14.98
C TYR A 112 40.76 31.11 15.07
N ILE A 113 40.96 32.18 15.85
CA ILE A 113 42.28 32.79 16.05
C ILE A 113 43.21 31.83 16.81
N ALA A 114 42.74 31.17 17.87
CA ALA A 114 43.54 30.21 18.64
C ALA A 114 44.02 29.04 17.78
N ARG A 115 43.18 28.57 16.86
CA ARG A 115 43.56 27.55 15.87
C ARG A 115 44.62 28.07 14.89
N ALA A 116 44.54 29.33 14.48
CA ALA A 116 45.53 29.94 13.59
C ALA A 116 46.88 30.20 14.30
N SER A 117 46.88 30.47 15.60
CA SER A 117 48.10 30.63 16.40
C SER A 117 48.72 29.30 16.86
N GLY A 118 47.97 28.19 16.77
CA GLY A 118 48.42 26.87 17.22
C GLY A 118 48.35 26.68 18.75
N GLU A 119 47.65 27.56 19.47
CA GLU A 119 47.47 27.46 20.93
C GLU A 119 46.31 26.53 21.29
N LEU A 120 46.56 25.22 21.24
CA LEU A 120 45.53 24.18 21.41
C LEU A 120 44.86 24.19 22.80
N ALA A 121 45.61 24.45 23.87
CA ALA A 121 45.04 24.49 25.22
C ALA A 121 44.00 25.62 25.39
N LEU A 122 44.26 26.78 24.77
CA LEU A 122 43.34 27.91 24.77
C LEU A 122 42.10 27.62 23.91
N GLU A 123 42.30 26.96 22.77
CA GLU A 123 41.22 26.51 21.90
C GLU A 123 40.25 25.58 22.65
N GLU A 124 40.77 24.58 23.36
CA GLU A 124 39.99 23.62 24.15
C GLU A 124 39.15 24.32 25.24
N GLU A 125 39.73 25.28 25.96
CA GLU A 125 39.01 26.02 26.99
C GLU A 125 37.86 26.85 26.40
N MET A 126 38.10 27.54 25.28
CA MET A 126 37.07 28.33 24.62
C MET A 126 35.98 27.45 24.00
N TYR A 127 36.35 26.30 23.44
CA TYR A 127 35.41 25.33 22.90
C TYR A 127 34.54 24.71 24.00
N ALA A 128 35.12 24.37 25.16
CA ALA A 128 34.38 23.89 26.33
C ALA A 128 33.34 24.93 26.80
N LYS A 129 33.70 26.21 26.84
CA LYS A 129 32.77 27.32 27.13
C LYS A 129 31.63 27.38 26.12
N LEU A 130 31.92 27.21 24.82
CA LEU A 130 30.90 27.18 23.77
C LEU A 130 29.91 26.04 23.98
N CYS A 131 30.41 24.81 24.20
CA CYS A 131 29.58 23.64 24.48
C CYS A 131 28.67 23.84 25.70
N PHE A 132 29.21 24.43 26.78
CA PHE A 132 28.41 24.71 27.98
C PHE A 132 27.25 25.68 27.70
N VAL A 133 27.47 26.72 26.89
CA VAL A 133 26.42 27.67 26.50
C VAL A 133 25.31 26.96 25.70
N TYR A 134 25.67 26.09 24.75
CA TYR A 134 24.67 25.37 23.95
C TYR A 134 23.93 24.26 24.70
N ARG A 135 24.53 23.71 25.77
CA ARG A 135 23.90 22.70 26.61
C ARG A 135 22.78 23.26 27.51
N SER A 136 22.83 24.56 27.85
CA SER A 136 21.86 25.20 28.74
C SER A 136 21.23 26.45 28.12
N PRO A 137 19.93 26.44 27.77
CA PRO A 137 19.27 27.61 27.21
C PRO A 137 19.24 28.80 28.19
N GLN A 138 19.31 28.54 29.50
CA GLN A 138 19.38 29.60 30.52
C GLN A 138 20.69 30.40 30.41
N THR A 139 21.82 29.73 30.17
CA THR A 139 23.11 30.38 29.98
C THR A 139 23.15 31.12 28.64
N MET A 140 22.56 30.53 27.59
CA MET A 140 22.44 31.15 26.28
C MET A 140 21.69 32.48 26.36
N ILE A 141 20.52 32.53 27.01
CA ILE A 141 19.73 33.76 27.17
C ILE A 141 20.51 34.83 27.94
N LYS A 142 21.26 34.46 28.99
CA LYS A 142 22.09 35.41 29.74
C LYS A 142 23.21 36.00 28.88
N MET A 143 23.78 35.20 27.98
CA MET A 143 24.83 35.63 27.05
C MET A 143 24.31 36.49 25.90
N THR A 144 23.05 36.34 25.49
CA THR A 144 22.48 37.07 24.35
C THR A 144 21.68 38.32 24.72
N ARG A 145 21.68 38.74 26.00
CA ARG A 145 21.01 39.99 26.43
C ARG A 145 21.65 41.22 25.78
N TYR A 146 20.82 42.23 25.48
CA TYR A 146 21.29 43.55 25.12
C TYR A 146 22.18 44.12 26.23
N LYS A 147 23.27 44.76 25.83
CA LYS A 147 24.06 45.58 26.72
C LYS A 147 23.28 46.87 26.92
N VAL A 148 22.70 47.06 28.11
CA VAL A 148 22.18 48.37 28.50
C VAL A 148 23.42 49.22 28.77
N GLU A 149 23.60 50.28 27.97
CA GLU A 149 24.67 51.27 28.19
C GLU A 149 24.31 52.22 29.33
#